data_AF-A0A7Z9XNS9-F1
#
_entry.id   AF-A0A7Z9XNS9-F1
#
_cell.length_a   1.000
_cell.length_b   1.000
_cell.length_c   1.000
_cell.angle_alpha   90.00
_cell.angle_beta   90.00
_cell.angle_gamma   90.00
#
_symmetry.space_group_name_H-M   'P 1'
#
loop_
_entity.id
_entity.type
_entity.pdbx_description
1 polymer ?
#
loop_
_entity_poly.entity_id
_entity_poly.type
_entity_poly.pdbx_seq_one_letter_code
_entity_poly.pdbx_strand_id
1 'polypeptide(L)'
;MFKKIIFFLVALTLALTPFAAPAHAFGGFDPDWNIVQSDAIMIHNQALTLEQEAFQMRQAALAIQQTETDPEILALAGEIAALAGQIEQDAAAIAVTADDINTRIDNSEDTTLALSHDIGVMADRIGEMADRILWTELQIGVMADRIVVSEGMIHDGTLSAVNEIQESNQTMISQTQAIQNANADILRQLTF
;
A
#
# COMPACT_ATOMS: atom_id res chain seq x y z
N MET A 1 22.50 55.57 10.03
CA MET A 1 21.03 55.50 10.14
C MET A 1 20.39 54.47 9.20
N PHE A 2 20.89 54.26 7.97
CA PHE A 2 20.30 53.32 6.99
C PHE A 2 20.20 51.85 7.43
N LYS A 3 21.18 51.30 8.17
CA LYS A 3 21.15 49.89 8.61
C LYS A 3 20.02 49.55 9.60
N LYS A 4 19.54 50.53 10.39
CA LYS A 4 18.45 50.29 11.36
C LYS A 4 17.06 50.24 10.70
N ILE A 5 16.89 50.91 9.55
CA ILE A 5 15.62 50.93 8.80
C ILE A 5 15.41 49.61 8.04
N ILE A 6 16.48 49.01 7.51
CA ILE A 6 16.41 47.71 6.82
C ILE A 6 16.08 46.58 7.80
N PHE A 7 16.67 46.60 9.00
CA PHE A 7 16.37 45.60 10.03
C PHE A 7 14.93 45.67 10.52
N PHE A 8 14.34 46.88 10.58
CA PHE A 8 12.95 47.07 11.00
C PHE A 8 11.94 46.65 9.91
N LEU A 9 12.29 46.84 8.62
CA LEU A 9 11.46 46.39 7.51
C LEU A 9 11.43 44.86 7.38
N VAL A 10 12.56 44.18 7.57
CA VAL A 10 12.62 42.71 7.51
C VAL A 10 11.87 42.07 8.68
N ALA A 11 11.94 42.65 9.88
CA ALA A 11 11.18 42.17 11.03
C ALA A 11 9.66 42.37 10.90
N LEU A 12 9.21 43.42 10.20
CA LEU A 12 7.79 43.71 10.00
C LEU A 12 7.15 42.77 8.96
N THR A 13 7.90 42.30 7.96
CA THR A 13 7.40 41.35 6.94
C THR A 13 7.27 39.92 7.49
N LEU A 14 8.05 39.56 8.52
CA LEU A 14 7.98 38.26 9.20
C LEU A 14 6.86 38.16 10.24
N ALA A 15 6.23 39.27 10.63
CA ALA A 15 5.19 39.31 11.67
C ALA A 15 3.75 39.29 11.14
N LEU A 16 3.54 39.25 9.81
CA LEU A 16 2.22 39.48 9.17
C LEU A 16 1.69 38.33 8.32
N THR A 17 2.32 37.16 8.31
CA THR A 17 1.74 35.97 7.67
C THR A 17 0.94 35.15 8.68
N PRO A 18 -0.40 35.15 8.64
CA PRO A 18 -1.17 34.20 9.43
C PRO A 18 -0.90 32.79 8.89
N PHE A 19 -0.19 31.98 9.68
CA PHE A 19 -0.08 30.54 9.46
C PHE A 19 -1.45 29.90 9.73
N ALA A 20 -2.30 29.89 8.71
CA ALA A 20 -3.52 29.13 8.70
C ALA A 20 -3.16 27.66 8.42
N ALA A 21 -3.13 26.85 9.47
CA ALA A 21 -2.96 25.40 9.34
C ALA A 21 -4.26 24.79 8.77
N PRO A 22 -4.21 24.04 7.65
CA PRO A 22 -5.34 23.24 7.23
C PRO A 22 -5.44 21.98 8.10
N ALA A 23 -6.64 21.77 8.67
CA ALA A 23 -7.01 20.55 9.34
C ALA A 23 -7.25 19.45 8.30
N HIS A 24 -6.41 18.42 8.29
CA HIS A 24 -6.74 17.16 7.62
C HIS A 24 -6.45 15.98 8.55
N ALA A 25 -7.55 15.42 9.03
CA ALA A 25 -7.62 14.08 9.57
C ALA A 25 -7.47 13.08 8.42
N PHE A 26 -6.45 12.22 8.46
CA PHE A 26 -6.50 10.79 8.13
C PHE A 26 -5.24 10.15 8.72
N GLY A 27 -5.42 8.95 9.30
CA GLY A 27 -4.55 8.41 10.34
C GLY A 27 -3.12 8.08 9.93
N GLY A 28 -2.20 8.32 10.87
CA GLY A 28 -1.00 7.51 11.03
C GLY A 28 0.23 7.89 10.21
N PHE A 29 0.35 9.14 9.75
CA PHE A 29 1.68 9.66 9.43
C PHE A 29 2.39 9.98 10.75
N ASP A 30 3.48 9.26 10.99
CA ASP A 30 4.38 9.50 12.11
C ASP A 30 4.92 10.94 12.00
N PRO A 31 4.68 11.84 12.99
CA PRO A 31 5.08 13.24 12.94
C PRO A 31 6.60 13.46 12.84
N ASP A 32 7.39 12.40 13.01
CA ASP A 32 8.86 12.44 12.99
C ASP A 32 9.46 12.77 11.61
N TRP A 33 8.76 12.55 10.49
CA TRP A 33 9.29 12.88 9.15
C TRP A 33 9.46 14.39 8.90
N ASN A 34 8.53 15.18 9.43
CA ASN A 34 8.60 16.64 9.34
C ASN A 34 9.79 17.19 10.16
N ILE A 35 10.24 16.43 11.17
CA ILE A 35 11.41 16.75 11.98
C ILE A 35 12.69 16.51 11.16
N VAL A 36 12.79 15.40 10.43
CA VAL A 36 14.01 15.07 9.64
C VAL A 36 14.25 16.05 8.49
N GLN A 37 13.21 16.42 7.74
CA GLN A 37 13.34 17.38 6.62
C GLN A 37 13.62 18.80 7.15
N SER A 38 12.99 19.18 8.27
CA SER A 38 13.29 20.43 9.00
C SER A 38 14.74 20.46 9.49
N ASP A 39 15.25 19.35 10.01
CA ASP A 39 16.61 19.25 10.54
C ASP A 39 17.66 19.35 9.42
N ALA A 40 17.43 18.73 8.27
CA ALA A 40 18.34 18.83 7.13
C ALA A 40 18.43 20.26 6.57
N ILE A 41 17.31 20.98 6.46
CA ILE A 41 17.30 22.40 6.06
C ILE A 41 18.01 23.27 7.11
N MET A 42 17.77 23.00 8.39
CA MET A 42 18.47 23.70 9.47
C MET A 42 19.99 23.45 9.41
N ILE A 43 20.42 22.21 9.21
CA ILE A 43 21.82 21.83 9.07
C ILE A 43 22.46 22.51 7.85
N HIS A 44 21.78 22.55 6.70
CA HIS A 44 22.25 23.26 5.51
C HIS A 44 22.49 24.75 5.81
N ASN A 45 21.51 25.42 6.43
CA ASN A 45 21.62 26.84 6.77
C ASN A 45 22.73 27.12 7.81
N GLN A 46 22.92 26.20 8.77
CA GLN A 46 24.02 26.28 9.73
C GLN A 46 25.37 26.09 9.04
N ALA A 47 25.48 25.17 8.09
CA ALA A 47 26.70 24.94 7.32
C ALA A 47 27.08 26.18 6.49
N LEU A 48 26.12 26.81 5.81
CA LEU A 48 26.36 28.07 5.09
C LEU A 48 26.83 29.21 6.02
N THR A 49 26.29 29.25 7.23
CA THR A 49 26.71 30.25 8.24
C THR A 49 28.15 30.00 8.69
N LEU A 50 28.49 28.75 8.97
CA LEU A 50 29.86 28.34 9.33
C LEU A 50 30.86 28.62 8.21
N GLU A 51 30.49 28.38 6.95
CA GLU A 51 31.32 28.69 5.78
C GLU A 51 31.64 30.19 5.72
N GLN A 52 30.63 31.05 5.91
CA GLN A 52 30.81 32.51 5.92
C GLN A 52 31.70 32.97 7.08
N GLU A 53 31.53 32.40 8.27
CA GLU A 53 32.36 32.72 9.44
C GLU A 53 33.81 32.26 9.26
N ALA A 54 34.03 31.07 8.72
CA ALA A 54 35.35 30.53 8.41
C ALA A 54 36.06 31.38 7.34
N PHE A 55 35.34 31.81 6.32
CA PHE A 55 35.86 32.73 5.31
C PHE A 55 36.31 34.07 5.91
N GLN A 56 35.51 34.65 6.82
CA GLN A 56 35.88 35.87 7.54
C GLN A 56 37.13 35.67 8.41
N MET A 57 37.21 34.55 9.14
CA MET A 57 38.37 34.20 9.97
C MET A 57 39.65 34.01 9.14
N ARG A 58 39.56 33.34 8.00
CA ARG A 58 40.69 33.19 7.07
C ARG A 58 41.16 34.54 6.56
N GLN A 59 40.25 35.43 6.14
CA GLN A 59 40.63 36.77 5.69
C GLN A 59 41.30 37.60 6.80
N ALA A 60 40.79 37.53 8.03
CA ALA A 60 41.40 38.19 9.17
C ALA A 60 42.82 37.65 9.46
N ALA A 61 43.01 36.33 9.41
CA ALA A 61 44.31 35.70 9.59
C ALA A 61 45.32 36.10 8.50
N LEU A 62 44.88 36.16 7.25
CA LEU A 62 45.70 36.64 6.13
C LEU A 62 46.06 38.12 6.27
N ALA A 63 45.15 38.95 6.80
CA ALA A 63 45.44 40.35 7.07
C ALA A 63 46.52 40.50 8.16
N ILE A 64 46.47 39.70 9.24
CA ILE A 64 47.50 39.68 10.28
C ILE A 64 48.87 39.32 9.69
N GLN A 65 48.93 38.33 8.79
CA GLN A 65 50.18 37.94 8.12
C GLN A 65 50.83 39.07 7.31
N GLN A 66 50.05 40.06 6.85
CA GLN A 66 50.57 41.19 6.09
C GLN A 66 51.07 42.34 6.98
N THR A 67 50.60 42.42 8.23
CA THR A 67 50.90 43.54 9.12
C THR A 67 51.87 43.20 10.25
N GLU A 68 51.99 41.92 10.57
CA GLU A 68 52.75 41.46 11.73
C GLU A 68 54.19 41.10 11.38
N THR A 69 55.10 41.30 12.33
CA THR A 69 56.53 41.01 12.16
C THR A 69 57.05 39.96 13.15
N ASP A 70 56.28 39.68 14.21
CA ASP A 70 56.61 38.63 15.16
C ASP A 70 56.45 37.23 14.51
N PRO A 71 57.51 36.41 14.47
CA PRO A 71 57.47 35.10 13.83
C PRO A 71 56.49 34.13 14.50
N GLU A 72 56.23 34.24 15.81
CA GLU A 72 55.27 33.35 16.49
C GLU A 72 53.83 33.69 16.10
N ILE A 73 53.50 34.98 16.02
CA ILE A 73 52.17 35.44 15.62
C ILE A 73 51.92 35.12 14.13
N LEU A 74 52.93 35.23 13.28
CA LEU A 74 52.84 34.83 11.88
C LEU A 74 52.58 33.32 11.72
N ALA A 75 53.26 32.47 12.51
CA ALA A 75 53.04 31.04 12.50
C ALA A 75 51.60 30.69 12.93
N LEU A 76 51.12 31.29 14.03
CA LEU A 76 49.76 31.12 14.51
C LEU A 76 48.71 31.59 13.48
N ALA A 77 48.94 32.74 12.84
CA ALA A 77 48.05 33.22 11.78
C ALA A 77 48.03 32.28 10.55
N GLY A 78 49.14 31.61 10.25
CA GLY A 78 49.21 30.55 9.25
C GLY A 78 48.33 29.34 9.61
N GLU A 79 48.43 28.87 10.85
CA GLU A 79 47.63 27.76 11.36
C GLU A 79 46.13 28.10 11.36
N ILE A 80 45.75 29.30 11.82
CA ILE A 80 44.35 29.76 11.80
C ILE A 80 43.81 29.82 10.36
N ALA A 81 44.58 30.34 9.41
CA ALA A 81 44.14 30.40 8.01
C ALA A 81 43.96 29.02 7.39
N ALA A 82 44.81 28.05 7.76
CA ALA A 82 44.68 26.65 7.33
C ALA A 82 43.44 25.98 7.96
N LEU A 83 43.24 26.14 9.27
CA LEU A 83 42.08 25.59 9.97
C LEU A 83 40.76 26.17 9.46
N ALA A 84 40.69 27.50 9.30
CA ALA A 84 39.54 28.16 8.70
C ALA A 84 39.25 27.63 7.29
N GLY A 85 40.31 27.27 6.56
CA GLY A 85 40.17 26.61 5.28
C GLY A 85 39.58 25.22 5.30
N GLN A 86 39.96 24.42 6.30
CA GLN A 86 39.37 23.11 6.49
C GLN A 86 37.88 23.23 6.87
N ILE A 87 37.53 24.17 7.75
CA ILE A 87 36.14 24.41 8.15
C ILE A 87 35.28 24.80 6.94
N GLU A 88 35.78 25.64 6.04
CA GLU A 88 35.07 26.02 4.81
C GLU A 88 34.79 24.80 3.91
N GLN A 89 35.77 23.90 3.75
CA GLN A 89 35.60 22.66 2.98
C GLN A 89 34.62 21.70 3.64
N ASP A 90 34.74 21.53 4.95
CA ASP A 90 33.87 20.62 5.72
C ASP A 90 32.43 21.14 5.74
N ALA A 91 32.23 22.45 5.92
CA ALA A 91 30.91 23.08 5.87
C ALA A 91 30.26 22.90 4.48
N ALA A 92 31.01 23.12 3.41
CA ALA A 92 30.52 22.88 2.05
C ALA A 92 30.13 21.41 1.83
N ALA A 93 30.93 20.46 2.32
CA ALA A 93 30.63 19.03 2.23
C ALA A 93 29.35 18.65 3.02
N ILE A 94 29.15 19.24 4.20
CA ILE A 94 27.93 19.06 5.00
C ILE A 94 26.71 19.60 4.25
N ALA A 95 26.79 20.80 3.67
CA ALA A 95 25.68 21.39 2.92
C ALA A 95 25.25 20.51 1.74
N VAL A 96 26.22 19.99 0.97
CA VAL A 96 25.95 19.05 -0.14
C VAL A 96 25.30 17.77 0.36
N THR A 97 25.78 17.22 1.49
CA THR A 97 25.23 16.00 2.07
C THR A 97 23.79 16.21 2.57
N ALA A 98 23.49 17.36 3.17
CA ALA A 98 22.15 17.71 3.61
C ALA A 98 21.17 17.81 2.44
N ASP A 99 21.61 18.39 1.31
CA ASP A 99 20.79 18.49 0.09
C ASP A 99 20.53 17.11 -0.56
N ASP A 100 21.53 16.22 -0.58
CA ASP A 100 21.35 14.84 -1.05
C ASP A 100 20.34 14.07 -0.19
N ILE A 101 20.43 14.22 1.13
CA ILE A 101 19.48 13.60 2.08
C ILE A 101 18.06 14.09 1.79
N ASN A 102 17.85 15.41 1.65
CA ASN A 102 16.54 15.97 1.30
C ASN A 102 16.01 15.42 -0.01
N THR A 103 16.84 15.40 -1.06
CA THR A 103 16.44 14.86 -2.36
C THR A 103 16.02 13.39 -2.26
N ARG A 104 16.72 12.59 -1.44
CA ARG A 104 16.39 11.17 -1.24
C ARG A 104 15.12 10.97 -0.42
N ILE A 105 14.87 11.82 0.57
CA ILE A 105 13.63 11.87 1.35
C ILE A 105 12.46 12.15 0.41
N ASP A 106 12.53 13.22 -0.38
CA ASP A 106 11.48 13.61 -1.33
C ASP A 106 11.14 12.48 -2.31
N ASN A 107 12.17 11.87 -2.92
CA ASN A 107 11.98 10.73 -3.82
C ASN A 107 11.33 9.52 -3.14
N SER A 108 11.65 9.28 -1.87
CA SER A 108 11.07 8.19 -1.08
C SER A 108 9.60 8.45 -0.75
N GLU A 109 9.23 9.69 -0.46
CA GLU A 109 7.84 10.10 -0.22
C GLU A 109 7.00 9.91 -1.48
N ASP A 110 7.47 10.41 -2.62
CA ASP A 110 6.81 10.25 -3.91
C ASP A 110 6.58 8.78 -4.26
N THR A 111 7.62 7.95 -4.06
CA THR A 111 7.52 6.50 -4.27
C THR A 111 6.49 5.87 -3.34
N THR A 112 6.46 6.26 -2.07
CA THR A 112 5.52 5.71 -1.09
C THR A 112 4.08 6.10 -1.40
N LEU A 113 3.85 7.36 -1.80
CA LEU A 113 2.53 7.84 -2.21
C LEU A 113 2.03 7.13 -3.47
N ALA A 114 2.92 6.93 -4.46
CA ALA A 114 2.59 6.17 -5.67
C ALA A 114 2.22 4.72 -5.35
N LEU A 115 3.00 4.05 -4.51
CA LEU A 115 2.71 2.68 -4.07
C LEU A 115 1.39 2.61 -3.30
N SER A 116 1.10 3.57 -2.43
CA SER A 116 -0.16 3.66 -1.70
C SER A 116 -1.36 3.81 -2.67
N HIS A 117 -1.21 4.63 -3.70
CA HIS A 117 -2.22 4.77 -4.76
C HIS A 117 -2.44 3.45 -5.52
N ASP A 118 -1.37 2.79 -5.93
CA ASP A 118 -1.44 1.50 -6.64
C ASP A 118 -2.10 0.42 -5.78
N ILE A 119 -1.82 0.38 -4.47
CA ILE A 119 -2.50 -0.51 -3.51
C ILE A 119 -4.00 -0.21 -3.46
N GLY A 120 -4.39 1.07 -3.47
CA GLY A 120 -5.80 1.47 -3.54
C GLY A 120 -6.50 0.91 -4.79
N VAL A 121 -5.90 1.07 -5.97
CA VAL A 121 -6.43 0.53 -7.23
C VAL A 121 -6.50 -1.01 -7.21
N MET A 122 -5.50 -1.67 -6.64
CA MET A 122 -5.52 -3.13 -6.46
C MET A 122 -6.63 -3.57 -5.50
N ALA A 123 -6.87 -2.82 -4.42
CA ALA A 123 -7.93 -3.10 -3.47
C ALA A 123 -9.32 -3.00 -4.12
N ASP A 124 -9.56 -1.98 -4.94
CA ASP A 124 -10.81 -1.83 -5.69
C ASP A 124 -11.05 -3.02 -6.63
N ARG A 125 -10.01 -3.43 -7.37
CA ARG A 125 -10.08 -4.60 -8.27
C ARG A 125 -10.35 -5.90 -7.51
N ILE A 126 -9.77 -6.07 -6.31
CA ILE A 126 -10.05 -7.22 -5.44
C ILE A 126 -11.51 -7.17 -4.98
N GLY A 127 -12.04 -6.00 -4.64
CA GLY A 127 -13.46 -5.81 -4.32
C GLY A 127 -14.38 -6.27 -5.44
N GLU A 128 -14.13 -5.81 -6.67
CA GLU A 128 -14.91 -6.26 -7.85
C GLU A 128 -14.79 -7.77 -8.10
N MET A 129 -13.61 -8.36 -7.88
CA MET A 129 -13.42 -9.80 -8.00
C MET A 129 -14.19 -10.57 -6.92
N ALA A 130 -14.21 -10.06 -5.69
CA ALA A 130 -14.97 -10.66 -4.59
C ALA A 130 -16.48 -10.65 -4.89
N ASP A 131 -17.01 -9.54 -5.40
CA ASP A 131 -18.41 -9.45 -5.81
C ASP A 131 -18.79 -10.46 -6.90
N ARG A 132 -17.90 -10.64 -7.90
CA ARG A 132 -18.09 -11.64 -8.95
C ARG A 132 -18.09 -13.07 -8.40
N ILE A 133 -17.20 -13.38 -7.46
CA ILE A 133 -17.15 -14.68 -6.80
C ILE A 133 -18.47 -14.93 -6.07
N LEU A 134 -18.93 -13.98 -5.26
CA LEU A 134 -20.18 -14.10 -4.52
C LEU A 134 -21.39 -14.30 -5.45
N TRP A 135 -21.43 -13.59 -6.58
CA TRP A 135 -22.44 -13.81 -7.60
C TRP A 135 -22.37 -15.23 -8.19
N THR A 136 -21.18 -15.72 -8.52
CA THR A 136 -21.02 -17.08 -9.05
C THR A 136 -21.39 -18.15 -8.03
N GLU A 137 -21.07 -17.95 -6.75
CA GLU A 137 -21.46 -18.86 -5.66
C GLU A 137 -22.99 -18.95 -5.54
N LEU A 138 -23.69 -17.82 -5.62
CA LEU A 138 -25.16 -17.81 -5.62
C LEU A 138 -25.74 -18.61 -6.78
N GLN A 139 -25.19 -18.45 -7.99
CA GLN A 139 -25.65 -19.19 -9.16
C GLN A 139 -25.39 -20.70 -9.04
N ILE A 140 -24.23 -21.09 -8.48
CA ILE A 140 -23.92 -22.49 -8.19
C ILE A 140 -24.93 -23.06 -7.18
N GLY A 141 -25.29 -22.31 -6.14
CA GLY A 141 -26.30 -22.71 -5.16
C GLY A 141 -27.65 -23.01 -5.82
N VAL A 142 -28.15 -22.10 -6.67
CA VAL A 142 -29.41 -22.30 -7.41
C VAL A 142 -29.32 -23.52 -8.35
N MET A 143 -28.19 -23.74 -9.01
CA MET A 143 -27.99 -24.92 -9.85
C MET A 143 -27.96 -26.22 -9.02
N ALA A 144 -27.36 -26.20 -7.83
CA ALA A 144 -27.33 -27.33 -6.92
C ALA A 144 -28.76 -27.72 -6.47
N ASP A 145 -29.59 -26.74 -6.10
CA ASP A 145 -30.99 -26.99 -5.75
C ASP A 145 -31.77 -27.63 -6.89
N ARG A 146 -31.57 -27.15 -8.13
CA ARG A 146 -32.21 -27.72 -9.32
C ARG A 146 -31.78 -29.16 -9.60
N ILE A 147 -30.52 -29.49 -9.35
CA ILE A 147 -30.00 -30.86 -9.50
C ILE A 147 -30.72 -31.77 -8.50
N VAL A 148 -30.78 -31.39 -7.23
CA VAL A 148 -31.45 -32.18 -6.18
C VAL A 148 -32.93 -32.42 -6.52
N VAL A 149 -33.65 -31.38 -6.97
CA VAL A 149 -35.05 -31.53 -7.38
C VAL A 149 -35.19 -32.48 -8.57
N SER A 150 -34.33 -32.34 -9.58
CA SER A 150 -34.37 -33.17 -10.79
C SER A 150 -34.05 -34.64 -10.47
N GLU A 151 -33.06 -34.89 -9.60
CA GLU A 151 -32.71 -36.22 -9.11
C GLU A 151 -33.86 -36.87 -8.35
N GLY A 152 -34.55 -36.11 -7.49
CA GLY A 152 -35.75 -36.59 -6.80
C GLY A 152 -36.87 -36.98 -7.76
N MET A 153 -37.15 -36.15 -8.77
CA MET A 153 -38.18 -36.46 -9.79
C MET A 153 -37.82 -37.69 -10.61
N ILE A 154 -36.55 -37.85 -10.99
CA ILE A 154 -36.07 -39.04 -11.70
C ILE A 154 -36.22 -40.28 -10.82
N HIS A 155 -35.81 -40.21 -9.56
CA HIS A 155 -35.95 -41.29 -8.60
C HIS A 155 -37.41 -41.73 -8.45
N ASP A 156 -38.32 -40.80 -8.19
CA ASP A 156 -39.75 -41.11 -8.01
C ASP A 156 -40.38 -41.69 -9.29
N GLY A 157 -40.03 -41.14 -10.45
CA GLY A 157 -40.48 -41.66 -11.74
C GLY A 157 -40.00 -43.08 -12.01
N THR A 158 -38.74 -43.38 -11.71
CA THR A 158 -38.17 -44.72 -11.85
C THR A 158 -38.81 -45.74 -10.91
N LEU A 159 -39.11 -45.34 -9.66
CA LEU A 159 -39.85 -46.20 -8.72
C LEU A 159 -41.27 -46.50 -9.21
N SER A 160 -42.00 -45.49 -9.71
CA SER A 160 -43.34 -45.69 -10.27
C SER A 160 -43.33 -46.69 -11.42
N ALA A 161 -42.40 -46.52 -12.37
CA ALA A 161 -42.26 -47.44 -13.51
C ALA A 161 -41.92 -48.88 -13.07
N VAL A 162 -41.05 -49.04 -12.06
CA VAL A 162 -40.73 -50.37 -11.49
C VAL A 162 -41.96 -51.01 -10.85
N ASN A 163 -42.75 -50.26 -10.10
CA ASN A 163 -43.98 -50.76 -9.48
C ASN A 163 -45.01 -51.19 -10.54
N GLU A 164 -45.23 -50.39 -11.58
CA GLU A 164 -46.12 -50.72 -12.69
C GLU A 164 -45.69 -52.00 -13.42
N ILE A 165 -44.38 -52.16 -13.66
CA ILE A 165 -43.82 -53.38 -14.25
C ILE A 165 -44.04 -54.58 -13.33
N GLN A 166 -43.84 -54.43 -12.02
CA GLN A 166 -44.05 -55.50 -11.05
C GLN A 166 -45.51 -55.93 -11.00
N GLU A 167 -46.45 -54.99 -10.97
CA GLU A 167 -47.90 -55.24 -11.00
C GLU A 167 -48.32 -55.94 -12.29
N SER A 168 -47.79 -55.50 -13.43
CA SER A 168 -48.01 -56.13 -14.74
C SER A 168 -47.51 -57.58 -14.76
N ASN A 169 -46.29 -57.83 -14.26
CA ASN A 169 -45.73 -59.17 -14.16
C ASN A 169 -46.56 -60.07 -13.24
N GLN A 170 -47.04 -59.56 -12.10
CA GLN A 170 -47.91 -60.31 -11.19
C GLN A 170 -49.25 -60.67 -11.84
N THR A 171 -49.82 -59.76 -12.63
CA THR A 171 -51.04 -60.00 -13.41
C THR A 171 -50.83 -61.11 -14.45
N MET A 172 -49.72 -61.05 -15.20
CA MET A 172 -49.35 -62.06 -16.19
C MET A 172 -49.16 -63.45 -15.56
N ILE A 173 -48.49 -63.53 -14.40
CA ILE A 173 -48.32 -64.79 -13.65
C ILE A 173 -49.68 -65.35 -13.25
N SER A 174 -50.57 -64.51 -12.73
CA SER A 174 -51.91 -64.92 -12.28
C SER A 174 -52.76 -65.44 -13.46
N GLN A 175 -52.70 -64.77 -14.61
CA GLN A 175 -53.36 -65.24 -15.83
C GLN A 175 -52.79 -66.57 -16.33
N THR A 176 -51.47 -66.74 -16.28
CA THR A 176 -50.81 -67.99 -16.67
C THR A 176 -51.24 -69.14 -15.78
N GLN A 177 -51.32 -68.91 -14.46
CA GLN A 177 -51.82 -69.90 -13.50
C GLN A 177 -53.29 -70.25 -13.76
N ALA A 178 -54.14 -69.27 -14.06
CA ALA A 178 -55.54 -69.51 -14.41
C ALA A 178 -55.68 -70.38 -15.68
N ILE A 179 -54.88 -70.11 -16.70
CA ILE A 179 -54.83 -70.93 -17.93
C ILE A 179 -54.37 -72.36 -17.62
N GLN A 180 -53.34 -72.52 -16.79
CA GLN A 180 -52.84 -73.83 -16.39
C GLN A 180 -53.91 -74.65 -15.65
N ASN A 181 -54.65 -74.02 -14.73
CA ASN A 181 -55.74 -74.66 -14.00
C ASN A 181 -56.89 -75.06 -14.95
N ALA A 182 -57.30 -74.16 -15.84
CA ALA A 182 -58.33 -74.44 -16.85
C ALA A 182 -57.94 -75.62 -17.76
N ASN A 183 -56.68 -75.66 -18.21
CA ASN A 183 -56.16 -76.77 -19.00
C ASN A 183 -56.16 -78.09 -18.22
N ALA A 184 -55.78 -78.07 -16.94
CA ALA A 184 -55.81 -79.26 -16.09
C ALA A 184 -57.24 -79.80 -15.92
N ASP A 185 -58.23 -78.92 -15.76
CA ASP A 185 -59.64 -79.32 -15.64
C ASP A 185 -60.19 -79.87 -16.94
N ILE A 186 -59.84 -79.30 -18.10
CA ILE A 186 -60.18 -79.87 -19.43
C ILE A 186 -59.63 -81.29 -19.56
N LEU A 187 -58.36 -81.52 -19.18
CA LEU A 187 -57.76 -82.85 -19.26
C LEU A 187 -58.46 -83.86 -18.35
N ARG A 188 -58.91 -83.45 -17.16
CA ARG A 188 -59.74 -84.30 -16.28
C ARG A 188 -61.08 -84.65 -16.91
N GLN A 189 -61.74 -83.70 -17.58
CA GLN A 189 -63.03 -83.96 -18.25
C GLN A 189 -62.91 -84.94 -19.42
N LEU A 190 -61.76 -85.02 -20.08
CA LEU A 190 -61.53 -85.90 -21.22
C LEU A 190 -61.10 -87.33 -20.84
N THR A 191 -60.78 -87.58 -19.56
CA THR A 191 -60.23 -88.87 -19.09
C THR A 191 -61.25 -89.75 -18.36
N PHE A 192 -62.51 -89.34 -18.29
CA PHE A 192 -63.66 -90.12 -17.83
C PHE A 192 -64.64 -90.36 -18.97
#